data_AF-A0A2V2ZW49-F1
#
_entry.id   AF-A0A2V2ZW49-F1
#
_cell.length_a   1.000
_cell.length_b   1.000
_cell.length_c   1.000
_cell.angle_alpha   90.00
_cell.angle_beta   90.00
_cell.angle_gamma   90.00
#
_symmetry.space_group_name_H-M   'P 1'
#
loop_
_entity.id
_entity.type
_entity.pdbx_description
1 polymer ?
#
loop_
_entity_poly.entity_id
_entity_poly.type
_entity_poly.pdbx_seq_one_letter_code
_entity_poly.pdbx_strand_id
1 'polypeptide(L)'
;MRIRLYHILLTVMVCCFSCKKKEDYSEVQKTLEKALTEDQKYREPDYDYIKQNPIDEKNIEIVTKIIDSLGWLGKDKIGENANTALFAVIMHANKLETMEKYLPILKEAAKKGNAEKSQVAYLTDRIELLNNRKQIYGTQPSIRSNGKTFIENLIDSANVNARRKSMGLDPIENYIRICDSANSVMNK
;
A
#
# COMPACT_ATOMS: atom_id res chain seq x y z
N MET A 1 -52.13 28.18 48.50
CA MET A 1 -52.18 27.48 47.20
C MET A 1 -50.98 27.91 46.36
N ARG A 2 -49.99 27.00 46.20
CA ARG A 2 -48.83 26.97 45.27
C ARG A 2 -47.96 28.23 45.07
N ILE A 3 -46.78 28.21 45.72
CA ILE A 3 -45.60 29.02 45.38
C ILE A 3 -44.80 28.24 44.32
N ARG A 4 -44.52 28.83 43.15
CA ARG A 4 -43.65 28.24 42.11
C ARG A 4 -42.24 28.78 42.24
N LEU A 5 -41.34 27.90 42.70
CA LEU A 5 -39.90 28.12 42.78
C LEU A 5 -39.31 28.00 41.37
N TYR A 6 -38.82 29.10 40.79
CA TYR A 6 -38.06 29.07 39.55
C TYR A 6 -36.63 28.60 39.86
N HIS A 7 -36.29 27.39 39.45
CA HIS A 7 -34.90 26.91 39.44
C HIS A 7 -34.28 27.26 38.09
N ILE A 8 -33.44 28.29 38.09
CA ILE A 8 -32.55 28.61 36.97
C ILE A 8 -31.46 27.54 36.97
N LEU A 9 -31.61 26.55 36.09
CA LEU A 9 -30.60 25.53 35.85
C LEU A 9 -29.50 26.16 34.98
N LEU A 10 -28.46 26.69 35.63
CA LEU A 10 -27.26 27.18 34.94
C LEU A 10 -26.47 25.97 34.41
N THR A 11 -26.76 25.55 33.17
CA THR A 11 -25.94 24.58 32.46
C THR A 11 -24.61 25.22 32.08
N VAL A 12 -23.58 25.00 32.90
CA VAL A 12 -22.19 25.31 32.56
C VAL A 12 -21.76 24.32 31.48
N MET A 13 -21.82 24.75 30.22
CA MET A 13 -21.21 24.06 29.09
C MET A 13 -19.69 24.19 29.22
N VAL A 14 -19.07 23.25 29.94
CA VAL A 14 -17.61 23.14 30.00
C VAL A 14 -17.13 22.65 28.63
N CYS A 15 -16.76 23.59 27.76
CA CYS A 15 -15.99 23.30 26.56
C CYS A 15 -14.60 22.79 26.97
N CYS A 16 -14.47 21.49 27.19
CA CYS A 16 -13.20 20.82 27.25
C CYS A 16 -12.55 20.86 25.86
N PHE A 17 -11.84 21.96 25.55
CA PHE A 17 -10.83 21.96 24.49
C PHE A 17 -9.68 21.06 24.96
N SER A 18 -9.85 19.76 24.80
CA SER A 18 -8.76 18.80 24.96
C SER A 18 -7.79 19.04 23.80
N CYS A 19 -6.71 19.77 24.08
CA CYS A 19 -5.59 19.91 23.16
C CYS A 19 -5.00 18.50 22.96
N LYS A 20 -5.47 17.77 21.94
CA LYS A 20 -4.95 16.45 21.59
C LYS A 20 -3.48 16.66 21.24
N LYS A 21 -2.57 16.19 22.10
CA LYS A 21 -1.14 16.18 21.83
C LYS A 21 -0.95 15.48 20.49
N LYS A 22 -0.42 16.19 19.49
CA LYS A 22 -0.17 15.62 18.16
C LYS A 22 0.84 14.51 18.34
N GLU A 23 0.47 13.28 17.97
CA GLU A 23 1.37 12.14 18.00
C GLU A 23 2.61 12.46 17.14
N ASP A 24 3.80 12.28 17.70
CA ASP A 24 5.06 12.51 17.00
C ASP A 24 5.52 11.20 16.35
N TYR A 25 5.51 11.17 15.03
CA TYR A 25 5.93 10.03 14.22
C TYR A 25 7.27 10.27 13.51
N SER A 26 8.04 11.29 13.90
CA SER A 26 9.28 11.66 13.20
C SER A 26 10.28 10.50 13.10
N GLU A 27 10.47 9.72 14.16
CA GLU A 27 11.37 8.55 14.13
C GLU A 27 10.80 7.38 13.32
N VAL A 28 9.47 7.21 13.32
CA VAL A 28 8.80 6.21 12.46
C VAL A 28 8.96 6.58 10.99
N GLN A 29 8.75 7.85 10.65
CA GLN A 29 8.94 8.39 9.31
C GLN A 29 10.37 8.16 8.83
N LYS A 30 11.40 8.59 9.58
CA LYS A 30 12.81 8.38 9.21
C LYS A 30 13.13 6.90 9.00
N THR A 31 12.61 6.03 9.87
CA THR A 31 12.81 4.58 9.78
C THR A 31 12.22 4.02 8.49
N LEU A 32 10.99 4.42 8.14
CA LEU A 32 10.31 3.96 6.94
C LEU A 32 10.94 4.53 5.65
N GLU A 33 11.34 5.79 5.64
CA GLU A 33 12.04 6.40 4.49
C GLU A 33 13.39 5.71 4.21
N LYS A 34 14.12 5.34 5.28
CA LYS A 34 15.31 4.51 5.15
C LYS A 34 14.98 3.13 4.61
N ALA A 35 13.95 2.48 5.14
CA ALA A 35 13.52 1.16 4.66
C ALA A 35 13.15 1.20 3.16
N LEU A 36 12.46 2.25 2.69
CA LEU A 36 12.17 2.42 1.27
C LEU A 36 13.45 2.57 0.43
N THR A 37 14.40 3.39 0.89
CA THR A 37 15.68 3.56 0.20
C THR A 37 16.45 2.23 0.10
N GLU A 38 16.47 1.46 1.19
CA GLU A 38 17.13 0.14 1.22
C GLU A 38 16.37 -0.89 0.36
N ASP A 39 15.03 -0.87 0.36
CA ASP A 39 14.18 -1.76 -0.43
C ASP A 39 14.39 -1.60 -1.95
N GLN A 40 14.71 -0.40 -2.42
CA GLN A 40 14.90 -0.14 -3.86
C GLN A 40 16.36 -0.31 -4.33
N LYS A 41 17.30 -0.55 -3.41
CA LYS A 41 18.74 -0.39 -3.64
C LYS A 41 19.32 -1.29 -4.73
N TYR A 42 18.84 -2.52 -4.87
CA TYR A 42 19.38 -3.51 -5.80
C TYR A 42 18.32 -4.11 -6.72
N ARG A 43 17.20 -3.41 -6.94
CA ARG A 43 16.09 -3.88 -7.79
C ARG A 43 16.26 -3.55 -9.27
N GLU A 44 16.92 -2.43 -9.58
CA GLU A 44 17.03 -1.89 -10.93
C GLU A 44 18.47 -1.40 -11.22
N PRO A 45 18.93 -1.42 -12.48
CA PRO A 45 18.27 -2.02 -13.65
C PRO A 45 18.42 -3.56 -13.70
N ASP A 46 19.44 -4.10 -13.01
CA ASP A 46 19.68 -5.54 -12.89
C ASP A 46 19.37 -6.00 -11.46
N TYR A 47 18.28 -6.75 -11.30
CA TYR A 47 17.87 -7.22 -9.98
C TYR A 47 18.88 -8.21 -9.38
N ASP A 48 19.55 -7.80 -8.29
CA ASP A 48 20.49 -8.64 -7.53
C ASP A 48 19.79 -9.23 -6.30
N TYR A 49 19.16 -10.39 -6.48
CA TYR A 49 18.45 -11.10 -5.43
C TYR A 49 19.34 -11.41 -4.20
N ILE A 50 20.61 -11.77 -4.41
CA ILE A 50 21.52 -12.16 -3.32
C ILE A 50 21.79 -10.97 -2.40
N LYS A 51 21.95 -9.76 -2.96
CA LYS A 51 22.12 -8.54 -2.17
C LYS A 51 20.81 -8.00 -1.61
N GLN A 52 19.70 -8.15 -2.33
CA GLN A 52 18.41 -7.59 -1.92
C GLN A 52 17.72 -8.43 -0.83
N ASN A 53 17.78 -9.76 -0.91
CA ASN A 53 17.03 -10.64 -0.01
C ASN A 53 17.29 -10.38 1.49
N PRO A 54 18.53 -10.22 1.96
CA PRO A 54 18.78 -9.91 3.38
C PRO A 54 18.22 -8.56 3.83
N ILE A 55 18.13 -7.60 2.90
CA ILE A 55 17.53 -6.28 3.17
C ILE A 55 16.02 -6.43 3.31
N ASP A 56 15.39 -7.19 2.41
CA ASP A 56 13.94 -7.42 2.43
C ASP A 56 13.51 -8.14 3.72
N GLU A 57 14.30 -9.14 4.18
CA GLU A 57 14.08 -9.83 5.46
C GLU A 57 14.17 -8.90 6.67
N LYS A 58 15.13 -7.97 6.68
CA LYS A 58 15.25 -6.98 7.75
C LYS A 58 14.11 -5.96 7.70
N ASN A 59 13.80 -5.45 6.51
CA ASN A 59 12.78 -4.43 6.33
C ASN A 59 11.40 -4.96 6.69
N ILE A 60 11.08 -6.22 6.33
CA ILE A 60 9.80 -6.81 6.67
C ILE A 60 9.62 -6.89 8.20
N GLU A 61 10.66 -7.26 8.96
CA GLU A 61 10.56 -7.26 10.43
C GLU A 61 10.27 -5.88 11.03
N ILE A 62 10.88 -4.82 10.47
CA ILE A 62 10.70 -3.45 10.94
C ILE A 62 9.29 -2.95 10.61
N VAL A 63 8.89 -3.07 9.34
CA VAL A 63 7.60 -2.56 8.85
C VAL A 63 6.43 -3.29 9.48
N THR A 64 6.52 -4.62 9.62
CA THR A 64 5.45 -5.40 10.26
C THR A 64 5.26 -5.05 11.73
N LYS A 65 6.35 -4.81 12.50
CA LYS A 65 6.26 -4.29 13.87
C LYS A 65 5.55 -2.94 13.95
N ILE A 66 5.84 -2.04 13.00
CA ILE A 66 5.19 -0.72 12.93
C ILE A 66 3.69 -0.88 12.63
N ILE A 67 3.33 -1.66 11.60
CA ILE A 67 1.92 -1.86 11.23
C ILE A 67 1.15 -2.59 12.34
N ASP A 68 1.74 -3.59 12.98
CA ASP A 68 1.10 -4.35 14.07
C ASP A 68 0.86 -3.47 15.31
N SER A 69 1.72 -2.47 15.56
CA SER A 69 1.63 -1.58 16.73
C SER A 69 0.78 -0.34 16.50
N LEU A 70 0.86 0.26 15.30
CA LEU A 70 0.31 1.58 15.00
C LEU A 70 -0.77 1.55 13.91
N GLY A 71 -0.99 0.39 13.29
CA GLY A 71 -1.79 0.26 12.08
C GLY A 71 -1.10 0.90 10.86
N TRP A 72 -1.87 1.06 9.79
CA TRP A 72 -1.40 1.73 8.58
C TRP A 72 -1.51 3.25 8.74
N LEU A 73 -0.38 3.90 9.02
CA LEU A 73 -0.30 5.36 9.15
C LEU A 73 -0.44 6.04 7.79
N GLY A 74 -1.31 7.04 7.72
CA GLY A 74 -1.53 7.83 6.50
C GLY A 74 -0.37 8.79 6.21
N LYS A 75 -0.27 9.22 4.95
CA LYS A 75 0.75 10.19 4.49
C LYS A 75 0.66 11.54 5.19
N ASP A 76 -0.50 11.90 5.74
CA ASP A 76 -0.70 13.09 6.58
C ASP A 76 0.08 13.03 7.90
N LYS A 77 0.38 11.82 8.40
CA LYS A 77 1.13 11.58 9.64
C LYS A 77 2.62 11.36 9.40
N ILE A 78 2.98 10.62 8.36
CA ILE A 78 4.36 10.13 8.14
C ILE A 78 4.98 10.57 6.81
N GLY A 79 4.27 11.32 5.96
CA GLY A 79 4.74 11.70 4.63
C GLY A 79 4.55 10.60 3.58
N GLU A 80 4.72 10.98 2.31
CA GLU A 80 4.45 10.10 1.16
C GLU A 80 5.44 8.95 1.04
N ASN A 81 6.73 9.22 1.22
CA ASN A 81 7.78 8.20 1.12
C ASN A 81 7.64 7.13 2.21
N ALA A 82 7.41 7.53 3.46
CA ALA A 82 7.21 6.57 4.54
C ALA A 82 5.96 5.71 4.33
N ASN A 83 4.85 6.30 3.84
CA ASN A 83 3.64 5.54 3.52
C ASN A 83 3.87 4.58 2.35
N THR A 84 4.66 4.99 1.35
CA THR A 84 5.07 4.14 0.23
C THR A 84 5.92 2.97 0.71
N ALA A 85 6.80 3.20 1.69
CA ALA A 85 7.61 2.15 2.32
C ALA A 85 6.76 1.03 2.93
N LEU A 86 5.65 1.39 3.62
CA LEU A 86 4.73 0.40 4.20
C LEU A 86 4.22 -0.56 3.13
N PHE A 87 3.85 -0.04 1.96
CA PHE A 87 3.39 -0.88 0.85
C PHE A 87 4.51 -1.66 0.17
N ALA A 88 5.60 -0.99 -0.23
CA ALA A 88 6.68 -1.60 -0.98
C ALA A 88 7.28 -2.80 -0.24
N VAL A 89 7.56 -2.64 1.06
CA VAL A 89 8.14 -3.71 1.87
C VAL A 89 7.18 -4.90 2.02
N ILE A 90 5.87 -4.66 2.22
CA ILE A 90 4.89 -5.75 2.28
C ILE A 90 4.75 -6.47 0.93
N MET A 91 4.73 -5.70 -0.18
CA MET A 91 4.67 -6.23 -1.55
C MET A 91 5.86 -7.14 -1.87
N HIS A 92 7.04 -6.81 -1.35
CA HIS A 92 8.27 -7.55 -1.55
C HIS A 92 8.55 -8.62 -0.49
N ALA A 93 7.60 -8.92 0.41
CA ALA A 93 7.80 -9.99 1.39
C ALA A 93 8.09 -11.35 0.72
N ASN A 94 9.06 -12.10 1.25
CA ASN A 94 9.38 -13.44 0.73
C ASN A 94 8.29 -14.49 0.98
N LYS A 95 7.45 -14.25 2.00
CA LYS A 95 6.43 -15.20 2.46
C LYS A 95 5.04 -14.73 2.00
N LEU A 96 4.32 -15.62 1.31
CA LEU A 96 2.94 -15.38 0.89
C LEU A 96 2.03 -15.08 2.09
N GLU A 97 2.23 -15.80 3.19
CA GLU A 97 1.45 -15.65 4.41
C GLU A 97 1.56 -14.23 5.00
N THR A 98 2.71 -13.58 4.82
CA THR A 98 2.88 -12.18 5.21
C THR A 98 2.00 -11.28 4.37
N MET A 99 2.03 -11.40 3.04
CA MET A 99 1.17 -10.61 2.15
C MET A 99 -0.31 -10.81 2.48
N GLU A 100 -0.72 -12.06 2.69
CA GLU A 100 -2.09 -12.43 3.05
C GLU A 100 -2.52 -11.84 4.40
N LYS A 101 -1.63 -11.86 5.41
CA LYS A 101 -1.87 -11.22 6.72
C LYS A 101 -2.14 -9.72 6.59
N TYR A 102 -1.37 -9.01 5.75
CA TYR A 102 -1.45 -7.55 5.67
C TYR A 102 -2.45 -7.03 4.63
N LEU A 103 -2.90 -7.84 3.68
CA LEU A 103 -3.90 -7.42 2.67
C LEU A 103 -5.20 -6.86 3.30
N PRO A 104 -5.82 -7.48 4.32
CA PRO A 104 -7.00 -6.91 4.99
C PRO A 104 -6.73 -5.55 5.64
N ILE A 105 -5.53 -5.36 6.22
CA ILE A 105 -5.13 -4.10 6.87
C ILE A 105 -4.97 -3.01 5.80
N LEU A 106 -4.29 -3.33 4.68
CA LEU A 106 -4.14 -2.43 3.54
C LEU A 106 -5.50 -2.04 2.93
N LYS A 107 -6.43 -3.01 2.79
CA LYS A 107 -7.80 -2.74 2.31
C LYS A 107 -8.52 -1.73 3.20
N GLU A 108 -8.40 -1.86 4.51
CA GLU A 108 -9.04 -0.94 5.45
C GLU A 108 -8.33 0.43 5.45
N ALA A 109 -7.00 0.45 5.36
CA ALA A 109 -6.24 1.69 5.18
C ALA A 109 -6.68 2.46 3.94
N ALA A 110 -6.88 1.77 2.81
CA ALA A 110 -7.33 2.38 1.56
C ALA A 110 -8.76 2.93 1.64
N LYS A 111 -9.67 2.25 2.37
CA LYS A 111 -11.02 2.80 2.63
C LYS A 111 -10.99 4.09 3.45
N LYS A 112 -10.03 4.21 4.37
CA LYS A 112 -9.80 5.40 5.20
C LYS A 112 -8.99 6.50 4.50
N GLY A 113 -8.47 6.25 3.30
CA GLY A 113 -7.60 7.20 2.58
C GLY A 113 -6.15 7.23 3.09
N ASN A 114 -5.75 6.25 3.92
CA ASN A 114 -4.38 6.13 4.43
C ASN A 114 -3.46 5.33 3.51
N ALA A 115 -4.00 4.68 2.48
CA ALA A 115 -3.27 3.97 1.45
C ALA A 115 -3.95 4.16 0.09
N GLU A 116 -3.21 3.99 -0.99
CA GLU A 116 -3.78 4.13 -2.33
C GLU A 116 -4.56 2.88 -2.71
N LYS A 117 -5.72 3.02 -3.36
CA LYS A 117 -6.52 1.86 -3.81
C LYS A 117 -5.74 0.99 -4.79
N SER A 118 -4.88 1.60 -5.62
CA SER A 118 -4.02 0.88 -6.56
C SER A 118 -3.12 -0.13 -5.84
N GLN A 119 -2.58 0.21 -4.67
CA GLN A 119 -1.75 -0.69 -3.86
C GLN A 119 -2.50 -1.96 -3.45
N VAL A 120 -3.79 -1.85 -3.12
CA VAL A 120 -4.65 -3.02 -2.86
C VAL A 120 -4.74 -3.92 -4.09
N ALA A 121 -4.93 -3.35 -5.28
CA ALA A 121 -5.00 -4.11 -6.52
C ALA A 121 -3.69 -4.85 -6.81
N TYR A 122 -2.54 -4.16 -6.66
CA TYR A 122 -1.21 -4.75 -6.85
C TYR A 122 -0.96 -5.95 -5.92
N LEU A 123 -1.20 -5.78 -4.62
CA LEU A 123 -0.97 -6.85 -3.64
C LEU A 123 -1.95 -8.00 -3.84
N THR A 124 -3.21 -7.69 -4.19
CA THR A 124 -4.22 -8.71 -4.48
C THR A 124 -3.79 -9.60 -5.64
N ASP A 125 -3.44 -9.03 -6.80
CA ASP A 125 -3.06 -9.83 -7.97
C ASP A 125 -1.77 -10.63 -7.73
N ARG A 126 -0.82 -10.10 -6.94
CA ARG A 126 0.38 -10.85 -6.52
C ARG A 126 0.02 -12.07 -5.68
N ILE A 127 -0.85 -11.91 -4.68
CA ILE A 127 -1.34 -13.03 -3.84
C ILE A 127 -2.11 -14.04 -4.68
N GLU A 128 -2.94 -13.60 -5.62
CA GLU A 128 -3.69 -14.49 -6.50
C GLU A 128 -2.75 -15.35 -7.35
N LEU A 129 -1.75 -14.74 -8.00
CA LEU A 129 -0.78 -15.49 -8.80
C LEU A 129 0.07 -16.46 -7.97
N LEU A 130 0.54 -16.05 -6.80
CA LEU A 130 1.30 -16.93 -5.89
C LEU A 130 0.48 -18.13 -5.41
N ASN A 131 -0.85 -17.97 -5.38
CA ASN A 131 -1.80 -19.05 -5.11
C ASN A 131 -2.23 -19.83 -6.36
N ASN A 132 -1.59 -19.63 -7.52
CA ASN A 132 -1.97 -20.23 -8.81
C ASN A 132 -3.41 -19.88 -9.25
N ARG A 133 -3.92 -18.72 -8.84
CA ARG A 133 -5.23 -18.19 -9.23
C ARG A 133 -5.07 -17.08 -10.28
N LYS A 134 -6.21 -16.59 -10.77
CA LYS A 134 -6.28 -15.58 -11.81
C LYS A 134 -6.18 -14.17 -11.24
N GLN A 135 -5.46 -13.29 -11.94
CA GLN A 135 -5.42 -11.85 -11.66
C GLN A 135 -6.82 -11.23 -11.82
N ILE A 136 -7.13 -10.26 -10.97
CA ILE A 136 -8.38 -9.52 -10.96
C ILE A 136 -8.24 -8.24 -11.77
N TYR A 137 -7.11 -7.54 -11.61
CA TYR A 137 -6.87 -6.21 -12.16
C TYR A 137 -5.80 -6.18 -13.27
N GLY A 138 -5.00 -7.23 -13.39
CA GLY A 138 -3.92 -7.34 -14.37
C GLY A 138 -2.74 -6.44 -14.04
N THR A 139 -2.31 -6.42 -12.78
CA THR A 139 -1.20 -5.56 -12.32
C THR A 139 0.15 -6.27 -12.26
N GLN A 140 0.20 -7.58 -12.51
CA GLN A 140 1.42 -8.38 -12.56
C GLN A 140 1.70 -8.74 -14.03
N PRO A 141 2.53 -7.96 -14.73
CA PRO A 141 2.87 -8.23 -16.12
C PRO A 141 3.86 -9.38 -16.24
N SER A 142 3.72 -10.16 -17.31
CA SER A 142 4.71 -11.12 -17.79
C SER A 142 5.39 -10.56 -19.04
N ILE A 143 6.63 -10.99 -19.29
CA ILE A 143 7.41 -10.61 -20.47
C ILE A 143 7.54 -11.83 -21.39
N ARG A 144 7.18 -11.68 -22.67
CA ARG A 144 7.37 -12.73 -23.68
C ARG A 144 8.84 -12.86 -24.05
N SER A 145 9.20 -13.97 -24.70
CA SER A 145 10.55 -14.18 -25.24
C SER A 145 11.01 -13.11 -26.23
N ASN A 146 10.09 -12.38 -26.86
CA ASN A 146 10.38 -11.26 -27.74
C ASN A 146 10.44 -9.89 -27.04
N GLY A 147 10.46 -9.86 -25.70
CA GLY A 147 10.53 -8.66 -24.88
C GLY A 147 9.20 -7.91 -24.70
N LYS A 148 8.11 -8.34 -25.34
CA LYS A 148 6.80 -7.68 -25.20
C LYS A 148 6.08 -8.09 -23.93
N THR A 149 5.48 -7.11 -23.27
CA THR A 149 4.66 -7.25 -22.07
C THR A 149 3.29 -7.85 -22.41
N PHE A 150 2.78 -8.70 -21.53
CA PHE A 150 1.43 -9.21 -21.59
C PHE A 150 0.92 -9.55 -20.18
N ILE A 151 -0.40 -9.65 -20.02
CA ILE A 151 -1.02 -10.03 -18.74
C ILE A 151 -1.51 -11.48 -18.84
N GLU A 152 -0.97 -12.34 -18.00
CA GLU A 152 -1.38 -13.75 -17.90
C GLU A 152 -2.51 -13.94 -16.89
N ASN A 153 -3.30 -15.01 -17.08
CA ASN A 153 -4.29 -15.49 -16.11
C ASN A 153 -5.26 -14.39 -15.63
N LEU A 154 -5.75 -13.54 -16.52
CA LEU A 154 -6.69 -12.47 -16.16
C LEU A 154 -8.14 -12.99 -16.13
N ILE A 155 -8.91 -12.66 -15.09
CA ILE A 155 -10.36 -12.88 -15.10
C ILE A 155 -11.03 -11.85 -16.02
N ASP A 156 -12.06 -12.25 -16.76
CA ASP A 156 -12.98 -11.37 -17.48
C ASP A 156 -12.30 -10.11 -18.06
N SER A 157 -11.50 -10.33 -19.10
CA SER A 157 -10.70 -9.28 -19.74
C SER A 157 -11.56 -8.17 -20.34
N ALA A 158 -12.79 -8.48 -20.77
CA ALA A 158 -13.72 -7.51 -21.35
C ALA A 158 -14.09 -6.40 -20.36
N ASN A 159 -14.21 -6.71 -19.07
CA ASN A 159 -14.59 -5.73 -18.03
C ASN A 159 -13.42 -5.30 -17.13
N VAL A 160 -12.18 -5.66 -17.45
CA VAL A 160 -11.02 -5.35 -16.59
C VAL A 160 -10.84 -3.85 -16.35
N ASN A 161 -11.06 -3.02 -17.36
CA ASN A 161 -10.89 -1.57 -17.25
C ASN A 161 -11.90 -0.92 -16.31
N ALA A 162 -13.11 -1.49 -16.14
CA ALA A 162 -14.05 -1.04 -15.13
C ALA A 162 -13.52 -1.31 -13.71
N ARG A 163 -12.95 -2.51 -13.48
CA ARG A 163 -12.32 -2.86 -12.20
C ARG A 163 -11.10 -1.99 -11.92
N ARG A 164 -10.21 -1.82 -12.89
CA ARG A 164 -9.02 -0.96 -12.80
C ARG A 164 -9.37 0.49 -12.46
N LYS A 165 -10.37 1.07 -13.13
CA LYS A 165 -10.86 2.42 -12.84
C LYS A 165 -11.34 2.57 -11.39
N SER A 166 -12.03 1.56 -10.85
CA SER A 166 -12.50 1.59 -9.45
C SER A 166 -11.38 1.63 -8.41
N MET A 167 -10.19 1.15 -8.80
CA MET A 167 -8.96 1.13 -8.00
C MET A 167 -8.00 2.28 -8.31
N GLY A 168 -8.39 3.23 -9.17
CA GLY A 168 -7.52 4.34 -9.58
C GLY A 168 -6.37 3.93 -10.50
N LEU A 169 -6.49 2.80 -11.19
CA LEU A 169 -5.52 2.32 -12.16
C LEU A 169 -5.87 2.80 -13.58
N ASP A 170 -4.85 3.09 -14.37
CA ASP A 170 -5.00 3.36 -15.80
C ASP A 170 -5.58 2.15 -16.55
N PRO A 171 -6.21 2.36 -17.73
CA PRO A 171 -6.60 1.25 -18.61
C PRO A 171 -5.44 0.28 -18.87
N ILE A 172 -5.75 -1.01 -18.96
CA ILE A 172 -4.75 -2.08 -19.07
C ILE A 172 -3.86 -1.92 -20.31
N GLU A 173 -4.39 -1.36 -21.39
CA GLU A 173 -3.66 -1.09 -22.63
C GLU A 173 -2.60 0.00 -22.45
N ASN A 174 -2.89 1.03 -21.64
CA ASN A 174 -1.93 2.07 -21.30
C ASN A 174 -0.84 1.52 -20.38
N TYR A 175 -1.22 0.69 -19.41
CA TYR A 175 -0.28 0.04 -18.51
C TYR A 175 0.72 -0.85 -19.25
N ILE A 176 0.24 -1.72 -20.14
CA ILE A 176 1.11 -2.58 -20.98
C ILE A 176 2.09 -1.75 -21.81
N ARG A 177 1.62 -0.63 -22.39
CA ARG A 177 2.47 0.27 -23.18
C ARG A 177 3.58 0.93 -22.36
N ILE A 178 3.28 1.32 -21.12
CA ILE A 178 4.26 1.88 -20.19
C ILE A 178 5.31 0.82 -19.84
N CYS A 179 4.88 -0.41 -19.52
CA CYS A 179 5.79 -1.53 -19.26
C CYS A 179 6.69 -1.85 -20.47
N ASP A 180 6.13 -1.90 -21.68
CA ASP A 180 6.90 -2.11 -22.91
C ASP A 180 7.95 -1.02 -23.15
N SER A 181 7.59 0.24 -22.86
CA SER A 181 8.49 1.37 -23.00
C SER A 181 9.65 1.29 -22.01
N ALA A 182 9.38 0.93 -20.75
CA ALA A 182 10.42 0.71 -19.74
C ALA A 182 11.36 -0.43 -20.13
N ASN A 183 10.82 -1.57 -20.56
CA ASN A 183 11.62 -2.73 -21.02
C ASN A 183 12.48 -2.40 -22.25
N SER A 184 11.99 -1.58 -23.17
CA SER A 184 12.74 -1.18 -24.36
C SER A 184 13.91 -0.23 -24.05
N VAL A 185 13.85 0.50 -22.94
CA VAL A 185 14.94 1.37 -22.47
C VAL A 185 16.02 0.55 -21.76
N MET A 186 15.64 -0.49 -21.00
CA MET A 186 16.60 -1.34 -20.26
C MET A 186 17.40 -2.28 -21.17
N ASN A 187 16.88 -2.64 -22.34
CA ASN A 187 17.53 -3.56 -23.29
C ASN A 187 18.41 -2.84 -24.35
N LYS A 188 18.79 -1.57 -24.12
CA LYS A 188 19.72 -0.80 -24.98
C LYS A 188 21.03 -0.56 -24.24
#